data_AF-A0A512L489-F1
#
_entry.id   AF-A0A512L489-F1
#
_cell.length_a   1.000
_cell.length_b   1.000
_cell.length_c   1.000
_cell.angle_alpha   90.00
_cell.angle_beta   90.00
_cell.angle_gamma   90.00
#
_symmetry.space_group_name_H-M   'P 1'
#
loop_
_entity.id
_entity.type
_entity.pdbx_description
1 polymer ?
#
loop_
_entity_poly.entity_id
_entity_poly.type
_entity_poly.pdbx_seq_one_letter_code
_entity_poly.pdbx_strand_id
1 'polypeptide(L)' 'MEKIEQLELDEHRSQIIADVKSLVEKYRAIFDWDVPEINQNLADRLILAAIRKALDDLEKEFLG' A
#
# COMPACT_ATOMS: atom_id res chain seq x y z
N MET A 1 8.10 21.72 15.99
CA MET A 1 8.10 21.56 14.54
C MET A 1 6.96 20.64 14.17
N GLU A 2 6.96 19.38 14.62
CA GLU A 2 5.93 18.31 14.43
C GLU A 2 4.48 18.67 14.05
N LYS A 3 3.91 19.79 14.52
CA LYS A 3 2.53 20.19 14.20
C LYS A 3 2.33 20.63 12.76
N ILE A 4 3.36 21.21 12.10
CA ILE A 4 3.25 21.65 10.71
C ILE A 4 3.40 20.44 9.77
N GLU A 5 4.39 19.58 10.01
CA GLU A 5 4.63 18.39 9.21
C GLU A 5 3.45 17.40 9.32
N GLN A 6 2.80 17.31 10.48
CA GLN A 6 1.62 16.48 10.66
C GLN A 6 0.40 17.02 9.90
N LEU A 7 0.25 18.34 9.81
CA LEU A 7 -0.80 18.98 9.01
C LEU A 7 -0.57 18.71 7.51
N GLU A 8 0.67 18.85 7.02
CA GLU A 8 1.03 18.54 5.63
C GLU A 8 0.77 17.06 5.29
N LEU A 9 1.07 16.14 6.22
CA LEU A 9 0.75 14.71 6.05
C LEU A 9 -0.76 14.46 5.97
N ASP A 10 -1.56 15.16 6.77
CA ASP A 10 -3.02 15.02 6.74
C ASP A 10 -3.60 15.55 5.42
N GLU A 11 -3.05 16.64 4.87
CA GLU A 11 -3.42 17.16 3.55
C GLU A 11 -3.08 16.16 2.42
N HIS A 12 -1.96 15.46 2.53
CA HIS A 12 -1.52 14.47 1.54
C HIS A 12 -2.06 13.05 1.77
N ARG A 13 -2.79 12.80 2.87
CA ARG A 13 -3.31 11.47 3.23
C ARG A 13 -4.09 10.81 2.09
N SER A 14 -4.92 11.57 1.37
CA SER A 14 -5.70 11.05 0.25
C SER A 14 -4.81 10.58 -0.92
N GLN A 15 -3.71 11.29 -1.18
CA GLN A 15 -2.75 10.92 -2.21
C GLN A 15 -1.99 9.65 -1.82
N ILE A 16 -1.53 9.55 -0.57
CA ILE A 16 -0.87 8.36 -0.05
C ILE A 16 -1.78 7.12 -0.20
N ILE A 17 -3.07 7.25 0.12
CA ILE A 17 -4.04 6.16 -0.07
C ILE A 17 -4.19 5.79 -1.54
N ALA A 18 -4.23 6.77 -2.45
CA ALA A 18 -4.32 6.52 -3.89
C ALA A 18 -3.09 5.78 -4.43
N ASP A 19 -1.90 6.12 -3.94
CA ASP A 19 -0.66 5.49 -4.34
C ASP A 19 -0.60 4.03 -3.86
N VAL A 20 -0.99 3.77 -2.60
CA VAL A 20 -1.09 2.40 -2.07
C VAL A 20 -2.12 1.58 -2.84
N LYS A 21 -3.27 2.18 -3.21
CA LYS A 21 -4.27 1.52 -4.04
C LYS A 21 -3.70 1.14 -5.42
N SER A 22 -2.92 2.03 -6.02
CA SER A 22 -2.27 1.79 -7.31
C SER A 22 -1.25 0.66 -7.24
N LEU A 23 -0.55 0.48 -6.11
CA LEU A 23 0.31 -0.69 -5.88
C LEU A 23 -0.50 -1.98 -5.83
N VAL A 24 -1.65 -1.99 -5.16
CA VAL A 24 -2.53 -3.18 -5.11
C VAL A 24 -3.01 -3.56 -6.51
N GLU A 25 -3.44 -2.58 -7.32
CA GLU A 25 -3.84 -2.78 -8.72
C GLU A 25 -2.68 -3.31 -9.57
N LYS A 26 -1.49 -2.71 -9.46
CA LYS A 26 -0.29 -3.16 -10.16
C LYS A 26 0.02 -4.63 -9.89
N TYR A 27 0.04 -5.03 -8.62
CA TYR A 27 0.38 -6.42 -8.28
C TYR A 27 -0.72 -7.41 -8.67
N ARG A 28 -1.99 -7.00 -8.66
CA ARG A 28 -3.07 -7.83 -9.22
C ARG A 28 -2.82 -8.14 -10.69
N ALA A 29 -2.49 -7.13 -11.48
CA ALA A 29 -2.18 -7.32 -12.91
C ALA A 29 -0.92 -8.17 -13.12
N ILE A 30 0.13 -8.00 -12.30
CA ILE A 30 1.36 -8.82 -12.41
C ILE A 30 1.09 -10.31 -12.15
N PHE A 31 0.19 -10.63 -11.23
CA PHE A 31 -0.18 -12.01 -10.93
C PHE A 31 -1.28 -12.57 -11.83
N ASP A 32 -1.79 -11.78 -12.79
CA ASP A 32 -3.00 -12.08 -13.57
C ASP A 32 -4.20 -12.45 -12.66
N TRP A 33 -4.35 -11.73 -11.54
CA TRP A 33 -5.39 -11.94 -10.53
C TRP A 33 -6.60 -11.02 -10.69
N ASP A 34 -6.67 -10.28 -11.78
CA ASP A 34 -7.75 -9.38 -12.17
C ASP A 34 -8.77 -10.07 -13.12
N VAL A 35 -9.04 -11.35 -12.88
CA VAL A 35 -9.97 -12.19 -13.66
C VAL A 35 -11.12 -12.73 -12.81
N PRO A 36 -12.31 -13.00 -13.39
CA PRO A 36 -13.51 -13.42 -12.64
C PRO A 36 -13.35 -14.71 -11.81
N GLU A 37 -12.42 -15.58 -12.20
CA GLU A 37 -12.17 -16.89 -11.57
C GLU A 37 -11.41 -16.78 -10.25
N ILE A 38 -10.77 -15.63 -9.99
CA ILE A 38 -10.00 -15.40 -8.78
C ILE A 38 -10.89 -14.81 -7.69
N ASN A 39 -10.70 -15.29 -6.46
CA ASN A 39 -11.28 -14.65 -5.29
C ASN A 39 -10.58 -13.31 -5.04
N GLN A 40 -11.11 -12.24 -5.64
CA GLN A 40 -10.54 -10.89 -5.57
C GLN A 40 -10.31 -10.42 -4.13
N ASN A 41 -11.23 -10.71 -3.21
CA ASN A 41 -11.11 -10.33 -1.81
C ASN A 41 -9.96 -11.04 -1.09
N LEU A 42 -9.59 -12.25 -1.53
CA LEU A 42 -8.42 -12.95 -1.00
C LEU A 42 -7.13 -12.41 -1.62
N ALA A 43 -7.12 -12.19 -2.95
CA ALA A 43 -6.00 -11.58 -3.66
C ALA A 43 -5.61 -10.21 -3.07
N ASP A 44 -6.60 -9.32 -2.90
CA ASP A 44 -6.40 -7.99 -2.32
C ASP A 44 -5.83 -8.06 -0.90
N ARG A 45 -6.32 -9.02 -0.08
CA ARG A 45 -5.81 -9.26 1.27
C ARG A 45 -4.34 -9.71 1.27
N LEU A 46 -3.98 -10.64 0.39
CA LEU A 46 -2.60 -11.14 0.26
C LEU A 46 -1.65 -10.02 -0.18
N ILE A 47 -2.05 -9.23 -1.18
CA ILE A 47 -1.24 -8.12 -1.69
C ILE A 47 -1.07 -7.03 -0.63
N LEU A 48 -2.14 -6.64 0.07
CA LEU A 48 -2.05 -5.68 1.17
C LEU A 48 -1.16 -6.17 2.32
N ALA A 49 -1.19 -7.46 2.64
CA ALA A 49 -0.29 -8.04 3.63
C ALA A 49 1.18 -7.96 3.19
N ALA A 50 1.47 -8.23 1.91
CA ALA A 50 2.80 -8.10 1.35
C ALA A 50 3.29 -6.64 1.35
N ILE A 51 2.43 -5.67 1.00
CA ILE A 51 2.76 -4.23 1.05
C ILE A 51 3.09 -3.81 2.49
N ARG A 52 2.30 -4.26 3.49
CA ARG A 52 2.59 -3.97 4.90
C ARG A 52 3.95 -4.52 5.33
N LYS A 53 4.26 -5.77 4.97
CA LYS A 53 5.57 -6.36 5.26
C LYS A 53 6.72 -5.56 4.63
N ALA A 54 6.54 -5.10 3.39
CA ALA A 54 7.54 -4.28 2.72
C ALA A 54 7.75 -2.93 3.44
N LEU A 55 6.67 -2.31 3.94
CA LEU A 55 6.79 -1.11 4.78
C LEU A 55 7.53 -1.40 6.09
N ASP A 56 7.22 -2.50 6.77
CA ASP A 56 7.93 -2.90 8.00
C ASP A 56 9.44 -3.12 7.76
N ASP A 57 9.80 -3.66 6.59
CA ASP A 57 11.20 -3.91 6.23
C ASP A 57 11.92 -2.60 5.86
N LEU A 58 11.24 -1.67 5.16
CA LEU A 58 11.77 -0.31 4.90
C LEU A 58 11.91 0.52 6.17
N GLU A 59 10.98 0.39 7.12
CA GLU A 59 11.07 1.09 8.41
C GLU A 59 12.33 0.66 9.17
N LYS A 60 12.63 -0.64 9.18
CA LYS A 60 13.90 -1.15 9.75
C LYS A 60 15.12 -0.62 9.00
N GLU A 61 15.06 -0.48 7.67
CA GLU A 61 16.17 0.05 6.88
C GLU A 61 16.42 1.54 7.16
N PHE A 62 15.35 2.34 7.37
CA PHE A 62 15.47 3.77 7.58
C PHE A 62 15.72 4.17 9.04
N LEU A 63 15.20 3.40 9.99
CA LEU A 63 15.16 3.78 11.41
C LEU A 63 15.90 2.80 12.35
N GLY A 64 16.30 1.62 11.85
CA GLY A 64 17.04 0.59 12.60
C GLY A 64 18.55 0.69 12.40
#